data_AF-A0A8X6YCA0-F1
#
_entry.id   AF-A0A8X6YCA0-F1
#
_cell.length_a   1.000
_cell.length_b   1.000
_cell.length_c   1.000
_cell.angle_alpha   90.00
_cell.angle_beta   90.00
_cell.angle_gamma   90.00
#
_symmetry.space_group_name_H-M   'P 1'
#
loop_
_entity.id
_entity.type
_entity.pdbx_description
1 polymer ?
#
loop_
_entity_poly.entity_id
_entity_poly.type
_entity_poly.pdbx_seq_one_letter_code
_entity_poly.pdbx_strand_id
1 'polypeptide(L)'
;MKEAVVFKYAWSIFKFFLSEKVKSRMFLHGDDIQDLHKYIPKEVLPQEYGGDLISYNDRDMVSKEIDKIYDKFSMMIKTFLS
;
A
#
# COMPACT_ATOMS: atom_id res chain seq x y z
N MET A 1 11.23 5.07 -15.74
CA MET A 1 12.40 5.90 -15.34
C MET A 1 12.02 7.27 -14.76
N LYS A 2 11.11 8.06 -15.36
CA LYS A 2 10.67 9.36 -14.78
C LYS A 2 9.90 9.21 -13.46
N GLU A 3 9.03 8.21 -13.37
CA GLU A 3 8.18 7.96 -12.20
C GLU A 3 8.98 7.56 -10.95
N ALA A 4 9.99 6.71 -11.10
CA ALA A 4 10.89 6.32 -10.01
C ALA A 4 11.67 7.51 -9.42
N VAL A 5 12.01 8.52 -10.24
CA VAL A 5 12.70 9.73 -9.78
C VAL A 5 11.74 10.62 -8.99
N VAL A 6 10.53 10.86 -9.51
CA VAL A 6 9.49 11.64 -8.81
C VAL A 6 9.16 10.99 -7.46
N PHE A 7 9.01 9.67 -7.43
CA PHE A 7 8.76 8.93 -6.20
C PHE A 7 9.88 9.11 -5.17
N LYS A 8 11.15 9.03 -5.58
CA LYS A 8 12.30 9.25 -4.67
C LYS A 8 12.26 10.63 -4.02
N TYR A 9 11.92 11.68 -4.77
CA TYR A 9 11.81 13.02 -4.20
C TYR A 9 10.61 13.15 -3.25
N ALA A 10 9.44 12.63 -3.64
CA ALA A 10 8.26 12.63 -2.79
C ALA A 10 8.51 11.86 -1.47
N TRP A 11 9.11 10.68 -1.56
CA TRP A 11 9.50 9.86 -0.40
C TRP A 11 10.49 10.60 0.52
N SER A 12 11.44 11.33 -0.08
CA SER A 12 12.44 12.09 0.67
C SER A 12 11.84 13.23 1.48
N ILE A 13 10.74 13.83 1.00
CA ILE A 13 9.98 14.85 1.73
C ILE A 13 9.08 14.18 2.77
N PHE A 14 8.35 13.15 2.38
CA PHE A 14 7.38 12.48 3.24
C PHE A 14 8.03 11.83 4.48
N LYS A 15 9.23 11.26 4.34
CA LYS A 15 9.92 10.60 5.47
C LYS A 15 10.21 11.54 6.64
N PHE A 16 10.25 12.87 6.45
CA PHE A 16 10.45 13.81 7.55
C PHE A 16 9.27 13.83 8.54
N PHE A 17 8.07 13.47 8.09
CA PHE A 17 6.87 13.42 8.93
C PHE A 17 6.72 12.09 9.67
N LEU A 18 7.59 11.12 9.40
CA LEU A 18 7.52 9.79 9.99
C LEU A 18 8.41 9.68 11.23
N SER A 19 7.93 8.95 12.24
CA SER A 19 8.77 8.55 13.37
C SER A 19 9.79 7.48 12.95
N GLU A 20 10.88 7.34 13.70
CA GLU A 20 11.89 6.29 13.47
C GLU A 20 11.28 4.88 13.47
N LYS A 21 10.26 4.65 14.31
CA LYS A 21 9.50 3.39 14.36
C LYS A 21 8.75 3.09 13.06
N VAL A 22 8.21 4.11 12.39
CA VAL A 22 7.51 3.93 11.11
C VAL A 22 8.53 3.79 9.99
N LYS A 23 9.58 4.62 9.97
CA LYS A 23 10.68 4.53 9.00
C LYS A 23 11.30 3.13 8.95
N SER A 24 11.53 2.50 10.11
CA SER A 24 12.12 1.16 10.18
C SER A 24 11.23 0.02 9.65
N ARG A 25 9.95 0.31 9.39
CA ARG A 25 8.97 -0.66 8.86
C ARG A 25 8.67 -0.44 7.38
N MET A 26 9.23 0.59 6.76
CA MET A 26 8.99 0.91 5.35
C MET A 26 10.11 0.33 4.48
N PHE A 27 9.76 -0.65 3.67
CA PHE A 27 10.66 -1.31 2.72
C PHE A 27 10.27 -0.90 1.29
N LEU A 28 11.25 -0.42 0.52
CA LEU A 28 11.04 0.00 -0.87
C LEU A 28 11.72 -1.02 -1.80
N HIS A 29 10.94 -1.95 -2.34
CA HIS A 29 11.44 -3.06 -3.15
C HIS A 29 11.73 -2.68 -4.62
N GLY A 30 11.21 -1.54 -5.10
CA GLY A 30 11.46 -1.08 -6.47
C GLY A 30 10.97 -2.08 -7.51
N ASP A 31 11.82 -2.39 -8.49
CA ASP A 31 11.51 -3.36 -9.57
C ASP A 31 11.86 -4.81 -9.17
N ASP A 32 12.44 -5.04 -7.98
CA ASP A 32 12.84 -6.38 -7.52
C ASP A 32 11.77 -7.03 -6.63
N ILE A 33 10.87 -7.76 -7.28
CA ILE A 33 9.81 -8.54 -6.62
C ILE A 33 10.39 -9.73 -5.82
N GLN A 34 11.62 -10.20 -6.12
CA GLN A 34 12.21 -11.30 -5.35
C GLN A 34 12.54 -10.89 -3.92
N ASP A 35 12.89 -9.62 -3.70
CA ASP A 35 13.12 -9.07 -2.36
C ASP A 35 11.82 -9.03 -1.52
N LEU A 36 10.66 -8.85 -2.16
CA LEU A 36 9.35 -8.87 -1.49
C LEU A 36 9.08 -10.22 -0.81
N HIS A 37 9.47 -11.32 -1.46
CA HIS A 37 9.23 -12.68 -0.96
C HIS A 37 10.05 -13.04 0.29
N LYS A 38 11.04 -12.22 0.67
CA LYS A 38 11.73 -12.34 1.97
C LYS A 38 10.83 -11.91 3.13
N TYR A 39 9.81 -11.10 2.84
CA TYR A 39 8.92 -10.51 3.84
C TYR A 39 7.50 -11.06 3.75
N ILE A 40 7.05 -11.47 2.56
CA ILE A 40 5.69 -11.96 2.31
C ILE A 40 5.73 -13.29 1.52
N PRO A 41 5.13 -14.37 2.04
CA PRO A 41 5.07 -15.66 1.34
C PRO A 41 4.38 -15.57 -0.03
N LYS A 42 4.76 -16.44 -0.97
CA LYS A 42 4.22 -16.45 -2.35
C LYS A 42 2.76 -16.89 -2.38
N GLU A 43 2.38 -17.78 -1.49
CA GLU A 43 1.08 -18.45 -1.44
C GLU A 43 -0.06 -17.47 -1.10
N VAL A 44 0.28 -16.31 -0.55
CA VAL A 44 -0.68 -15.26 -0.18
C VAL A 44 -0.66 -14.06 -1.12
N LEU A 45 0.20 -14.08 -2.14
CA LEU A 45 0.34 -13.00 -3.10
C LEU A 45 -0.31 -13.36 -4.44
N PRO A 46 -0.91 -12.38 -5.13
CA PRO A 46 -1.33 -12.53 -6.51
C PRO A 46 -0.17 -12.79 -7.48
N GLN A 47 -0.48 -13.39 -8.64
CA GLN A 47 0.47 -13.68 -9.71
C GLN A 47 1.23 -12.44 -10.23
N GLU A 48 0.59 -11.27 -10.31
CA GLU A 48 1.23 -10.02 -10.72
C GLU A 48 2.36 -9.56 -9.79
N TYR A 49 2.39 -10.07 -8.55
CA TYR A 49 3.46 -9.85 -7.58
C TYR A 49 4.35 -11.09 -7.39
N GLY A 50 4.34 -12.03 -8.34
CA GLY A 50 5.17 -13.25 -8.29
C GLY A 50 4.69 -14.33 -7.32
N GLY A 51 3.44 -14.23 -6.85
CA GLY A 51 2.81 -15.21 -5.96
C GLY A 51 1.99 -16.28 -6.69
N ASP A 52 1.38 -17.17 -5.90
CA ASP A 52 0.67 -18.35 -6.40
C ASP A 52 -0.86 -18.14 -6.51
N LEU A 53 -1.40 -17.04 -5.96
CA LEU A 53 -2.82 -16.73 -6.07
C LEU A 53 -3.16 -16.24 -7.48
N ILE A 54 -4.31 -16.69 -7.98
CA ILE A 54 -4.85 -16.28 -9.27
C ILE A 54 -4.97 -14.75 -9.30
N SER A 55 -4.58 -14.12 -10.42
CA SER A 55 -4.66 -12.67 -10.58
C SER A 55 -6.07 -12.15 -10.27
N TYR A 56 -6.16 -11.14 -9.41
CA TYR A 56 -7.42 -10.64 -8.86
C TYR A 56 -8.00 -9.50 -9.69
N ASN A 57 -9.33 -9.37 -9.74
CA ASN A 57 -9.97 -8.14 -10.23
C ASN A 57 -10.10 -7.14 -9.07
N ASP A 58 -9.05 -6.34 -8.88
CA ASP A 58 -8.87 -5.45 -7.72
C ASP A 58 -10.04 -4.48 -7.48
N ARG A 59 -10.68 -3.99 -8.55
CA ARG A 59 -11.71 -2.93 -8.46
C ARG A 59 -13.00 -3.40 -7.79
N ASP A 60 -13.38 -4.66 -7.99
CA ASP A 60 -14.65 -5.18 -7.49
C ASP A 60 -14.59 -5.56 -6.01
N MET A 61 -13.41 -5.87 -5.48
CA MET A 61 -13.22 -6.13 -4.05
C MET A 61 -13.05 -4.84 -3.25
N VAL A 62 -12.21 -3.93 -3.75
CA VAL A 62 -11.95 -2.65 -3.07
C VAL A 62 -13.26 -1.86 -2.93
N SER A 63 -14.10 -1.82 -3.96
CA SER A 63 -15.43 -1.18 -3.88
C SER A 63 -16.30 -1.80 -2.79
N LYS A 64 -16.45 -3.13 -2.77
CA LYS A 64 -17.25 -3.84 -1.76
C LYS A 64 -16.77 -3.63 -0.33
N GLU A 65 -15.46 -3.59 -0.09
CA GLU A 65 -14.91 -3.36 1.26
C GLU A 65 -14.98 -1.88 1.66
N ILE A 66 -14.72 -0.96 0.72
CA ILE A 66 -14.87 0.48 0.96
C ILE A 66 -16.33 0.81 1.30
N ASP A 67 -17.30 0.26 0.57
CA ASP A 67 -18.72 0.51 0.80
C ASP A 67 -19.14 0.12 2.23
N LYS A 68 -18.61 -0.98 2.77
CA LYS A 68 -18.87 -1.40 4.16
C LYS A 68 -18.32 -0.43 5.20
N ILE A 69 -17.23 0.26 4.88
CA ILE A 69 -16.49 1.13 5.81
C ILE A 69 -16.89 2.61 5.61
N TYR A 70 -17.47 2.96 4.46
CA TYR A 70 -17.72 4.33 4.04
C TYR A 70 -18.59 5.10 5.03
N ASP A 71 -19.70 4.51 5.49
CA ASP A 71 -20.61 5.16 6.43
C ASP A 71 -19.91 5.50 7.76
N LYS A 72 -19.12 4.56 8.28
CA LYS A 72 -18.35 4.75 9.51
C LYS A 72 -17.27 5.83 9.35
N PHE A 73 -16.57 5.81 8.23
CA PHE A 73 -15.51 6.79 7.93
C PHE A 73 -16.09 8.20 7.72
N SER A 74 -17.20 8.30 6.97
CA SER A 74 -17.95 9.54 6.74
C SER A 74 -18.44 10.15 8.06
N MET A 75 -18.95 9.32 8.97
CA MET A 75 -19.37 9.79 10.29
C MET A 75 -18.20 10.32 11.11
N MET A 76 -17.08 9.61 11.15
CA MET A 76 -15.87 10.05 11.86
C MET A 76 -15.37 11.41 11.37
N ILE A 77 -15.32 11.62 10.04
CA ILE A 77 -14.89 12.90 9.46
C ILE A 77 -15.86 14.03 9.84
N LYS A 78 -17.17 13.79 9.73
CA LYS A 78 -18.19 14.78 10.10
C LYS A 78 -18.07 15.17 11.57
N THR A 79 -17.78 14.22 12.47
CA THR A 79 -17.57 14.47 13.90
C THR A 79 -16.28 15.24 14.19
N PHE A 80 -15.21 15.00 13.43
CA PHE A 80 -13.93 15.69 13.63
C PHE A 80 -13.91 17.12 13.07
N LEU A 81 -14.79 17.43 12.11
CA LEU A 81 -14.86 18.72 11.42
C LEU A 81 -16.04 19.61 11.86
N SER A 82 -16.90 19.14 12.77
CA SER A 82 -17.97 19.92 13.44
C SER A 82 -17.49 20.49 14.76
#